data_AF-A0A5C8PLV3-F1
#
_entry.id   AF-A0A5C8PLV3-F1
#
_cell.length_a   1.000
_cell.length_b   1.000
_cell.length_c   1.000
_cell.angle_alpha   90.00
_cell.angle_beta   90.00
_cell.angle_gamma   90.00
#
_symmetry.space_group_name_H-M   'P 1'
#
loop_
_entity.id
_entity.type
_entity.pdbx_description
1 polymer ?
#
loop_
_entity_poly.entity_id
_entity_poly.type
_entity_poly.pdbx_seq_one_letter_code
_entity_poly.pdbx_strand_id
1 'polypeptide(L)'
;MIRRAIAAIVVTAALVTAAQGGHELPVYPSYYPHEIEVTTVAPDRAADLLRSGRMHAYVGGTPDFAGTVPETVGAVESLGSFVTARVNPASPHARDTAAACAAVRAAARRTAVNGPMILHPYPVTPFHGDYLHHADRAEAATKRMLEGEAAGADLKLRAAGTPAPQDPWDVAIEEIAVSDLVGGAMTAINGWLGPPWLKAGWYQAYRVLGDGVDGEARDQVESRLRRLQHDEAADAVERINLERDLVADLVAGCRKVVIGYTVKREYFSTEFSAGIENIAYDMHQGFNAPIFIRTVKLKDFPWNGWLALGIGTQPKAAWNPIAGFTDPFGRLIWAAIGDPAALPSPYDAGWALNRISDVELAR
;
A
#
# COMPACT_ATOMS: atom_id res chain seq x y z
N MET A 1 -30.91 -35.04 -9.13
CA MET A 1 -30.61 -33.90 -10.04
C MET A 1 -30.13 -32.65 -9.30
N ILE A 2 -30.64 -32.32 -8.10
CA ILE A 2 -30.22 -31.13 -7.33
C ILE A 2 -28.74 -31.15 -6.88
N ARG A 3 -28.17 -32.33 -6.57
CA ARG A 3 -26.76 -32.45 -6.13
C ARG A 3 -25.71 -32.15 -7.21
N ARG A 4 -26.05 -32.25 -8.51
CA ARG A 4 -25.13 -31.90 -9.60
C ARG A 4 -25.16 -30.40 -9.94
N ALA A 5 -26.25 -29.70 -9.61
CA ALA A 5 -26.35 -28.25 -9.78
C ALA A 5 -25.55 -27.47 -8.71
N ILE A 6 -25.46 -27.99 -7.48
CA ILE A 6 -24.70 -27.35 -6.40
C ILE A 6 -23.18 -27.48 -6.63
N ALA A 7 -22.72 -28.62 -7.19
CA ALA A 7 -21.32 -28.79 -7.54
C ALA A 7 -20.85 -27.84 -8.65
N ALA A 8 -21.74 -27.42 -9.55
CA ALA A 8 -21.42 -26.45 -10.59
C ALA A 8 -21.33 -25.01 -10.04
N ILE A 9 -22.13 -24.63 -9.05
CA ILE A 9 -22.13 -23.26 -8.49
C ILE A 9 -20.91 -23.01 -7.59
N VAL A 10 -20.45 -24.00 -6.84
CA VAL A 10 -19.23 -23.88 -6.01
C VAL A 10 -17.96 -23.78 -6.86
N VAL A 11 -17.95 -24.40 -8.05
CA VAL A 11 -16.83 -24.27 -9.00
C VAL A 11 -16.79 -22.88 -9.65
N THR A 12 -17.92 -22.20 -9.80
CA THR A 12 -17.95 -20.82 -10.34
C THR A 12 -17.53 -19.76 -9.32
N ALA A 13 -17.73 -19.99 -8.01
CA ALA A 13 -17.24 -19.07 -6.96
C ALA A 13 -15.71 -19.17 -6.74
N ALA A 14 -15.06 -20.18 -7.31
CA ALA A 14 -13.61 -20.32 -7.35
C ALA A 14 -12.97 -19.62 -8.57
N LEU A 15 -13.77 -18.98 -9.43
CA LEU A 15 -13.26 -18.00 -10.40
C LEU A 15 -13.09 -16.66 -9.67
N VAL A 16 -11.94 -16.03 -9.91
CA VAL A 16 -11.59 -14.65 -9.51
C VAL A 16 -10.99 -14.49 -8.11
N THR A 17 -9.96 -15.28 -7.78
CA THR A 17 -8.78 -14.63 -7.20
C THR A 17 -8.18 -13.79 -8.33
N ALA A 18 -8.37 -12.48 -8.25
CA ALA A 18 -7.95 -11.55 -9.30
C ALA A 18 -6.41 -11.53 -9.41
N ALA A 19 -5.84 -12.45 -10.19
CA ALA A 19 -4.62 -12.17 -10.91
C ALA A 19 -5.03 -11.20 -12.03
N GLN A 20 -4.81 -9.90 -11.81
CA GLN A 20 -4.95 -8.88 -12.85
C GLN A 20 -3.83 -9.10 -13.88
N GLY A 21 -4.03 -10.03 -14.81
CA GLY A 21 -3.25 -10.11 -16.04
C GLY A 21 -3.80 -9.09 -17.03
N GLY A 22 -3.39 -7.83 -16.91
CA GLY A 22 -3.69 -6.80 -17.90
C GLY A 22 -2.80 -6.95 -19.13
N HIS A 23 -3.33 -6.63 -20.32
CA HIS A 23 -2.52 -6.28 -21.49
C HIS A 23 -1.91 -4.88 -21.32
N GLU A 24 -1.27 -4.67 -20.18
CA GLU A 24 -0.66 -3.38 -19.89
C GLU A 24 0.56 -3.22 -20.80
N LEU A 25 0.66 -2.06 -21.43
CA LEU A 25 1.83 -1.74 -22.22
C LEU A 25 3.03 -1.71 -21.26
N PRO A 26 4.13 -2.43 -21.53
CA PRO A 26 5.33 -2.39 -20.68
C PRO A 26 6.03 -1.03 -20.71
N VAL A 27 5.53 -0.12 -21.54
CA VAL A 27 5.98 1.26 -21.69
C VAL A 27 4.79 2.16 -21.39
N TYR A 28 4.96 3.05 -20.41
CA TYR A 28 4.02 4.14 -20.16
C TYR A 28 4.55 5.39 -20.87
N PRO A 29 4.04 5.74 -22.06
CA PRO A 29 4.44 6.97 -22.70
C PRO A 29 4.07 8.15 -21.79
N SER A 30 5.03 9.05 -21.58
CA SER A 30 4.76 10.25 -20.82
C SER A 30 3.82 11.16 -21.60
N TYR A 31 2.62 11.42 -21.06
CA TYR A 31 1.70 12.41 -21.58
C TYR A 31 1.83 13.67 -20.73
N TYR A 32 2.28 14.76 -21.32
CA TYR A 32 2.45 16.03 -20.63
C TYR A 32 1.20 16.88 -20.87
N PRO A 33 0.33 17.10 -19.85
CA PRO A 33 -0.69 18.14 -19.94
C PRO A 33 -0.06 19.49 -20.25
N HIS A 34 -0.79 20.37 -20.91
CA HIS A 34 -0.35 21.74 -21.15
C HIS A 34 -0.12 22.50 -19.84
N GLU A 35 -0.99 22.25 -18.85
CA GLU A 35 -0.90 22.81 -17.52
C GLU A 35 -1.50 21.82 -16.50
N ILE A 36 -0.95 21.87 -15.28
CA ILE A 36 -1.38 21.03 -14.15
C ILE A 36 -1.79 21.96 -13.01
N GLU A 37 -3.08 21.99 -12.70
CA GLU A 37 -3.62 22.69 -11.54
C GLU A 37 -3.72 21.70 -10.37
N VAL A 38 -3.08 22.03 -9.24
CA VAL A 38 -3.20 21.27 -8.00
C VAL A 38 -3.82 22.17 -6.93
N THR A 39 -5.03 21.82 -6.51
CA THR A 39 -5.80 22.65 -5.59
C THR A 39 -6.20 21.84 -4.35
N THR A 40 -6.09 22.44 -3.16
CA THR A 40 -6.62 21.80 -1.96
C THR A 40 -8.14 21.87 -1.97
N VAL A 41 -8.81 20.72 -1.92
CA VAL A 41 -10.26 20.60 -2.03
C VAL A 41 -10.79 19.73 -0.90
N ALA A 42 -11.83 20.19 -0.21
CA ALA A 42 -12.49 19.41 0.83
C ALA A 42 -13.24 18.21 0.22
N PRO A 43 -13.35 17.06 0.94
CA PRO A 43 -13.95 15.83 0.40
C PRO A 43 -15.37 15.99 -0.15
N ASP A 44 -16.20 16.79 0.51
CA ASP A 44 -17.58 17.11 0.11
C ASP A 44 -17.61 17.85 -1.23
N ARG A 45 -16.70 18.82 -1.41
CA ARG A 45 -16.59 19.58 -2.65
C ARG A 45 -15.98 18.76 -3.79
N ALA A 46 -15.07 17.84 -3.49
CA ALA A 46 -14.41 17.00 -4.47
C ALA A 46 -15.42 16.14 -5.26
N ALA A 47 -16.44 15.61 -4.60
CA ALA A 47 -17.46 14.79 -5.25
C ALA A 47 -18.22 15.54 -6.36
N ASP A 48 -18.60 16.80 -6.10
CA ASP A 48 -19.28 17.65 -7.09
C ASP A 48 -18.38 18.05 -8.26
N LEU A 49 -17.09 18.32 -7.98
CA LEU A 49 -16.13 18.68 -9.02
C LEU A 49 -15.82 17.51 -9.95
N LEU A 50 -15.66 16.30 -9.39
CA LEU A 50 -15.52 15.06 -10.17
C LEU A 50 -16.78 14.81 -11.00
N ARG A 51 -17.97 14.91 -10.40
CA ARG A 51 -19.25 14.69 -11.11
C ARG A 51 -19.47 15.66 -12.27
N SER A 52 -19.01 16.91 -12.12
CA SER A 52 -19.14 17.95 -13.16
C SER A 52 -17.99 17.98 -14.17
N GLY A 53 -17.02 17.05 -14.07
CA GLY A 53 -15.85 17.03 -14.95
C GLY A 53 -14.89 18.22 -14.78
N ARG A 54 -15.05 19.00 -13.70
CA ARG A 54 -14.17 20.16 -13.40
C ARG A 54 -12.92 19.77 -12.61
N MET A 55 -12.86 18.51 -12.18
CA MET A 55 -11.68 17.89 -11.57
C MET A 55 -11.49 16.53 -12.21
N HIS A 56 -10.25 16.20 -12.53
CA HIS A 56 -9.89 14.96 -13.20
C HIS A 56 -9.60 13.85 -12.18
N ALA A 57 -8.94 14.16 -11.07
CA ALA A 57 -8.68 13.19 -10.01
C ALA A 57 -8.62 13.85 -8.63
N TYR A 58 -8.98 13.08 -7.61
CA TYR A 58 -8.86 13.45 -6.19
C TYR A 58 -7.81 12.58 -5.51
N VAL A 59 -6.73 13.22 -5.06
CA VAL A 59 -5.49 12.60 -4.58
C VAL A 59 -5.51 12.42 -3.07
N GLY A 60 -5.11 11.24 -2.61
CA GLY A 60 -4.80 10.91 -1.22
C GLY A 60 -6.00 10.78 -0.28
N GLY A 61 -7.23 10.90 -0.78
CA GLY A 61 -8.44 10.83 0.04
C GLY A 61 -9.65 10.31 -0.71
N THR A 62 -10.75 10.15 0.03
CA THR A 62 -12.04 9.70 -0.50
C THR A 62 -13.02 10.87 -0.51
N PRO A 63 -13.57 11.27 -1.67
CA PRO A 63 -14.63 12.27 -1.73
C PRO A 63 -15.90 11.80 -1.00
N ASP A 64 -16.68 12.73 -0.47
CA ASP A 64 -17.98 12.43 0.14
C ASP A 64 -19.08 12.57 -0.92
N PHE A 65 -19.48 11.44 -1.50
CA PHE A 65 -20.57 11.41 -2.48
C PHE A 65 -21.92 11.37 -1.78
N ALA A 66 -22.75 12.39 -2.03
CA ALA A 66 -24.17 12.33 -1.69
C ALA A 66 -24.87 11.26 -2.57
N GLY A 67 -24.92 10.03 -2.08
CA GLY A 67 -25.53 8.88 -2.76
C GLY A 67 -24.53 8.02 -3.54
N THR A 68 -25.00 7.37 -4.60
CA THR A 68 -24.17 6.47 -5.42
C THR A 68 -23.11 7.26 -6.21
N VAL A 69 -21.92 6.69 -6.32
CA VAL A 69 -20.86 7.22 -7.19
C VAL A 69 -21.36 7.23 -8.64
N PRO A 70 -21.26 8.37 -9.38
CA PRO A 70 -21.70 8.43 -10.78
C PRO A 70 -20.95 7.44 -11.68
N GLU A 71 -21.59 6.94 -12.74
CA GLU A 71 -20.96 6.04 -13.71
C GLU A 71 -19.76 6.68 -14.44
N THR A 72 -19.74 8.01 -14.51
CA THR A 72 -18.63 8.82 -15.06
C THR A 72 -17.49 9.06 -14.07
N VAL A 73 -17.50 8.40 -12.90
CA VAL A 73 -16.44 8.49 -11.91
C VAL A 73 -15.90 7.09 -11.63
N GLY A 74 -14.66 6.87 -12.03
CA GLY A 74 -13.90 5.67 -11.72
C GLY A 74 -13.16 5.78 -10.39
N ALA A 75 -12.62 4.66 -9.93
CA ALA A 75 -11.73 4.63 -8.78
C ALA A 75 -10.58 3.63 -8.99
N VAL A 76 -9.43 3.94 -8.40
CA VAL A 76 -8.29 3.03 -8.30
C VAL A 76 -8.05 2.67 -6.84
N GLU A 77 -7.43 1.51 -6.61
CA GLU A 77 -7.10 1.02 -5.28
C GLU A 77 -5.60 0.88 -5.10
N SER A 78 -5.10 1.40 -3.99
CA SER A 78 -3.73 1.22 -3.53
C SER A 78 -3.72 0.79 -2.07
N LEU A 79 -2.61 0.23 -1.61
CA LEU A 79 -2.38 -0.13 -0.22
C LEU A 79 -2.43 1.15 0.64
N GLY A 80 -3.34 1.17 1.62
CA GLY A 80 -3.52 2.29 2.54
C GLY A 80 -2.54 2.21 3.70
N SER A 81 -2.86 1.35 4.67
CA SER A 81 -2.08 1.17 5.89
C SER A 81 -1.92 -0.31 6.23
N PHE A 82 -0.82 -0.66 6.87
CA PHE A 82 -0.75 -1.90 7.65
C PHE A 82 -1.48 -1.70 8.96
N VAL A 83 -2.29 -2.69 9.36
CA VAL A 83 -2.89 -2.73 10.69
C VAL A 83 -2.14 -3.77 11.51
N THR A 84 -1.54 -3.31 12.60
CA THR A 84 -0.74 -4.14 13.50
C THR A 84 -1.42 -4.30 14.85
N ALA A 85 -1.19 -5.44 15.49
CA ALA A 85 -1.57 -5.67 16.88
C ALA A 85 -0.31 -5.88 17.71
N ARG A 86 -0.18 -5.13 18.81
CA ARG A 86 0.93 -5.22 19.75
C ARG A 86 0.43 -5.51 21.16
N VAL A 87 0.90 -6.60 21.75
CA VAL A 87 0.53 -6.99 23.12
C VAL A 87 1.31 -6.14 24.13
N ASN A 88 0.63 -5.64 25.16
CA ASN A 88 1.26 -4.93 26.26
C ASN A 88 2.19 -5.88 27.04
N PRO A 89 3.51 -5.59 27.14
CA PRO A 89 4.42 -6.43 27.91
C PRO A 89 4.03 -6.58 29.40
N ALA A 90 3.29 -5.62 29.96
CA ALA A 90 2.80 -5.65 31.33
C ALA A 90 1.44 -6.36 31.50
N SER A 91 0.76 -6.73 30.41
CA SER A 91 -0.52 -7.46 30.48
C SER A 91 -0.29 -8.94 30.82
N PRO A 92 -1.20 -9.59 31.57
CA PRO A 92 -1.20 -11.05 31.74
C PRO A 92 -1.18 -11.82 30.41
N HIS A 93 -1.66 -11.21 29.33
CA HIS A 93 -1.62 -11.79 27.99
C HIS A 93 -0.23 -11.85 27.36
N ALA A 94 0.78 -11.17 27.92
CA ALA A 94 2.18 -11.22 27.44
C ALA A 94 3.04 -12.25 28.20
N ARG A 95 2.46 -13.01 29.14
CA ARG A 95 3.19 -13.95 30.00
C ARG A 95 3.93 -15.05 29.24
N ASP A 96 3.32 -15.53 28.15
CA ASP A 96 3.81 -16.61 27.31
C ASP A 96 3.32 -16.42 25.86
N THR A 97 3.95 -17.13 24.92
CA THR A 97 3.66 -17.00 23.49
C THR A 97 2.22 -17.42 23.16
N ALA A 98 1.68 -18.44 23.81
CA ALA A 98 0.32 -18.93 23.52
C ALA A 98 -0.74 -17.91 23.95
N ALA A 99 -0.55 -17.27 25.11
CA ALA A 99 -1.40 -16.20 25.61
C ALA A 99 -1.35 -14.97 24.70
N ALA A 100 -0.16 -14.60 24.22
CA ALA A 100 0.00 -13.47 23.29
C ALA A 100 -0.69 -13.74 21.96
N CYS A 101 -0.52 -14.94 21.38
CA CYS A 101 -1.19 -15.35 20.15
C CYS A 101 -2.72 -15.41 20.31
N ALA A 102 -3.23 -15.88 21.45
CA ALA A 102 -4.67 -15.88 21.73
C ALA A 102 -5.25 -14.46 21.79
N ALA A 103 -4.58 -13.54 22.49
CA ALA A 103 -4.98 -12.14 22.59
C ALA A 103 -4.98 -11.45 21.23
N VAL A 104 -3.93 -11.66 20.42
CA VAL A 104 -3.84 -11.13 19.05
C VAL A 104 -4.95 -11.67 18.16
N ARG A 105 -5.28 -12.97 18.22
CA ARG A 105 -6.39 -13.55 17.44
C ARG A 105 -7.73 -12.91 17.81
N ALA A 106 -8.00 -12.74 19.10
CA ALA A 106 -9.21 -12.08 19.57
C ALA A 106 -9.27 -10.61 19.09
N ALA A 107 -8.15 -9.88 19.19
CA ALA A 107 -8.03 -8.51 18.73
C ALA A 107 -8.24 -8.37 17.21
N ALA A 108 -7.62 -9.25 16.41
CA ALA A 108 -7.73 -9.26 14.95
C ALA A 108 -9.18 -9.47 14.51
N ARG A 109 -9.88 -10.47 15.07
CA ARG A 109 -11.29 -10.77 14.75
C ARG A 109 -12.20 -9.61 15.13
N ARG A 110 -12.01 -9.01 16.31
CA ARG A 110 -12.79 -7.84 16.75
C ARG A 110 -12.54 -6.62 15.87
N THR A 111 -11.31 -6.42 15.42
CA THR A 111 -10.96 -5.28 14.54
C THR A 111 -11.55 -5.48 13.14
N ALA A 112 -11.46 -6.69 12.58
CA ALA A 112 -11.97 -7.01 11.24
C ALA A 112 -13.49 -6.85 11.10
N VAL A 113 -14.25 -7.10 12.17
CA VAL A 113 -15.72 -6.97 12.15
C VAL A 113 -16.17 -5.49 12.21
N ASN A 114 -15.36 -4.60 12.78
CA ASN A 114 -15.78 -3.24 13.14
C ASN A 114 -15.11 -2.14 12.28
N GLY A 115 -14.38 -2.48 11.22
CA GLY A 115 -13.63 -1.50 10.44
C GLY A 115 -13.37 -1.89 8.99
N PRO A 116 -12.80 -0.97 8.19
CA PRO A 116 -12.51 -1.18 6.76
C PRO A 116 -11.25 -2.06 6.52
N MET A 117 -10.73 -2.70 7.57
CA MET A 117 -9.54 -3.54 7.49
C MET A 117 -9.86 -4.86 6.80
N ILE A 118 -9.04 -5.23 5.82
CA ILE A 118 -9.00 -6.57 5.25
C ILE A 118 -8.14 -7.45 6.15
N LEU A 119 -8.74 -8.50 6.72
CA LEU A 119 -8.03 -9.48 7.53
C LEU A 119 -6.99 -10.20 6.67
N HIS A 120 -5.72 -9.94 6.93
CA HIS A 120 -4.58 -10.48 6.20
C HIS A 120 -3.37 -10.49 7.14
N PRO A 121 -3.24 -11.51 7.99
CA PRO A 121 -2.25 -11.53 9.08
C PRO A 121 -0.85 -11.92 8.57
N TYR A 122 -0.40 -11.25 7.51
CA TYR A 122 0.89 -11.44 6.86
C TYR A 122 1.36 -10.11 6.26
N PRO A 123 2.63 -9.68 6.44
CA PRO A 123 3.06 -8.34 6.06
C PRO A 123 3.28 -8.14 4.56
N VAL A 124 3.29 -9.22 3.75
CA VAL A 124 3.33 -9.12 2.29
C VAL A 124 1.90 -9.26 1.74
N THR A 125 1.37 -8.17 1.19
CA THR A 125 0.00 -8.05 0.66
C THR A 125 -0.05 -8.20 -0.86
N PRO A 126 -1.23 -8.45 -1.47
CA PRO A 126 -1.40 -8.47 -2.93
C PRO A 126 -0.95 -7.20 -3.68
N PHE A 127 -0.80 -6.07 -3.00
CA PHE A 127 -0.24 -4.83 -3.54
C PHE A 127 1.31 -4.81 -3.66
N HIS A 128 1.99 -5.92 -3.40
CA HIS A 128 3.44 -6.04 -3.62
C HIS A 128 3.71 -7.02 -4.76
N GLY A 129 4.69 -6.72 -5.61
CA GLY A 129 5.04 -7.60 -6.72
C GLY A 129 5.66 -8.93 -6.28
N ASP A 130 6.29 -8.99 -5.10
CA ASP A 130 6.78 -10.22 -4.48
C ASP A 130 5.68 -11.08 -3.82
N TYR A 131 4.40 -10.66 -3.85
CA TYR A 131 3.31 -11.38 -3.18
C TYR A 131 3.13 -12.83 -3.64
N LEU A 132 3.34 -13.12 -4.93
CA LEU A 132 3.21 -14.48 -5.45
C LEU A 132 4.22 -15.44 -4.81
N HIS A 133 5.37 -14.93 -4.36
CA HIS A 133 6.35 -15.69 -3.60
C HIS A 133 5.96 -15.90 -2.13
N HIS A 134 4.81 -15.39 -1.68
CA HIS A 134 4.38 -15.45 -0.29
C HIS A 134 2.92 -15.90 -0.11
N ALA A 135 2.16 -16.07 -1.20
CA ALA A 135 0.72 -16.33 -1.16
C ALA A 135 0.35 -17.56 -0.31
N ASP A 136 1.13 -18.64 -0.39
CA ASP A 136 0.96 -19.85 0.43
C ASP A 136 1.10 -19.56 1.94
N ARG A 137 2.07 -18.73 2.32
CA ARG A 137 2.34 -18.35 3.71
C ARG A 137 1.28 -17.39 4.24
N ALA A 138 0.80 -16.48 3.40
CA ALA A 138 -0.30 -15.58 3.73
C ALA A 138 -1.61 -16.34 3.95
N GLU A 139 -1.91 -17.33 3.11
CA GLU A 139 -3.08 -18.21 3.28
C GLU A 139 -2.96 -19.03 4.59
N ALA A 140 -1.80 -19.62 4.85
CA ALA A 140 -1.55 -20.37 6.08
C ALA A 140 -1.64 -19.48 7.34
N ALA A 141 -1.17 -18.24 7.28
CA ALA A 141 -1.31 -17.28 8.38
C ALA A 141 -2.78 -16.93 8.62
N THR A 142 -3.55 -16.73 7.56
CA THR A 142 -5.00 -16.46 7.64
C THR A 142 -5.75 -17.61 8.30
N LYS A 143 -5.48 -18.86 7.88
CA LYS A 143 -6.06 -20.05 8.50
C LYS A 143 -5.74 -20.12 9.99
N ARG A 144 -4.47 -19.97 10.38
CA ARG A 144 -4.04 -19.97 11.80
C ARG A 144 -4.69 -18.86 12.64
N MET A 145 -4.95 -17.70 12.04
CA MET A 145 -5.63 -16.58 12.70
C MET A 145 -7.12 -16.86 12.95
N LEU A 146 -7.76 -17.57 12.03
CA LEU A 146 -9.17 -17.96 12.11
C LEU A 146 -9.41 -19.24 12.91
N GLU A 147 -8.39 -20.09 13.05
CA GLU A 147 -8.42 -21.30 13.86
C GLU A 147 -8.33 -21.00 15.38
N GLY A 148 -8.96 -21.87 16.18
CA GLY A 148 -8.98 -21.79 17.64
C GLY A 148 -10.07 -20.91 18.23
N GLU A 149 -10.40 -21.17 19.51
CA GLU A 149 -11.35 -20.35 20.26
C GLU A 149 -10.78 -18.95 20.50
N ALA A 150 -11.56 -17.93 20.13
CA ALA A 150 -11.26 -16.55 20.50
C ALA A 150 -11.60 -16.36 21.99
N ALA A 151 -10.70 -16.78 22.87
CA ALA A 151 -10.78 -16.43 24.28
C ALA A 151 -10.38 -14.96 24.46
N GLY A 152 -11.30 -14.12 24.92
CA GLY A 152 -11.01 -12.71 25.18
C GLY A 152 -12.19 -11.75 25.04
N ALA A 153 -13.38 -12.10 25.55
CA ALA A 153 -14.52 -11.17 25.59
C ALA A 153 -14.18 -9.87 26.33
N ASP A 154 -13.29 -9.96 27.32
CA ASP A 154 -12.86 -8.83 28.17
C ASP A 154 -11.55 -8.16 27.71
N LEU A 155 -11.05 -8.48 26.51
CA LEU A 155 -9.78 -7.92 26.02
C LEU A 155 -9.86 -6.40 25.85
N LYS A 156 -8.98 -5.67 26.53
CA LYS A 156 -8.93 -4.20 26.47
C LYS A 156 -8.06 -3.75 25.30
N LEU A 157 -8.74 -3.36 24.22
CA LEU A 157 -8.10 -2.83 23.01
C LEU A 157 -7.82 -1.33 23.15
N ARG A 158 -6.61 -0.92 22.77
CA ARG A 158 -6.22 0.49 22.64
C ARG A 158 -6.03 0.82 21.16
N ALA A 159 -6.73 1.83 20.64
CA ALA A 159 -6.49 2.33 19.29
C ALA A 159 -5.25 3.24 19.24
N ALA A 160 -4.51 3.21 18.13
CA ALA A 160 -3.36 4.10 17.88
C ALA A 160 -3.72 5.58 18.07
N GLY A 161 -2.75 6.37 18.53
CA GLY A 161 -2.91 7.81 18.69
C GLY A 161 -3.81 8.28 19.84
N THR A 162 -4.51 7.36 20.53
CA THR A 162 -5.14 7.71 21.81
C THR A 162 -4.06 7.89 22.87
N PRO A 163 -3.95 9.06 23.54
CA PRO A 163 -3.07 9.21 24.69
C PRO A 163 -3.43 8.13 25.69
N ALA A 164 -2.41 7.50 26.29
CA ALA A 164 -2.64 6.43 27.24
C ALA A 164 -3.64 6.91 28.30
N PRO A 165 -4.82 6.27 28.44
CA PRO A 165 -5.52 6.42 29.70
C PRO A 165 -4.63 5.82 30.78
N GLN A 166 -4.78 6.27 32.02
CA GLN A 166 -4.23 5.54 33.18
C GLN A 166 -4.81 4.11 33.29
N ASP A 167 -5.79 3.77 32.46
CA ASP A 167 -6.42 2.45 32.43
C ASP A 167 -5.52 1.37 31.83
N PRO A 168 -5.53 0.16 32.41
CA PRO A 168 -4.78 -0.98 31.90
C PRO A 168 -5.29 -1.40 30.52
N TRP A 169 -4.39 -1.58 29.57
CA TRP A 169 -4.65 -2.07 28.21
C TRP A 169 -3.91 -3.38 27.94
N ASP A 170 -4.47 -4.22 27.07
CA ASP A 170 -3.92 -5.54 26.76
C ASP A 170 -3.28 -5.60 25.39
N VAL A 171 -3.95 -5.04 24.37
CA VAL A 171 -3.47 -5.04 22.99
C VAL A 171 -3.69 -3.66 22.38
N ALA A 172 -2.64 -3.12 21.76
CA ALA A 172 -2.69 -1.90 20.97
C ALA A 172 -2.89 -2.27 19.49
N ILE A 173 -3.86 -1.62 18.83
CA ILE A 173 -4.07 -1.69 17.40
C ILE A 173 -3.50 -0.42 16.78
N GLU A 174 -2.48 -0.57 15.93
CA GLU A 174 -1.76 0.54 15.31
C GLU A 174 -1.89 0.48 13.79
N GLU A 175 -2.33 1.58 13.18
CA GLU A 175 -2.31 1.76 11.72
C GLU A 175 -1.02 2.47 11.30
N ILE A 176 -0.30 1.87 10.36
CA ILE A 176 0.94 2.41 9.81
C ILE A 176 0.70 2.69 8.33
N ALA A 177 0.58 3.97 7.98
CA ALA A 177 0.33 4.38 6.60
C ALA A 177 1.50 4.00 5.70
N VAL A 178 1.21 3.36 4.56
CA VAL A 178 2.25 2.97 3.60
C VAL A 178 2.90 4.19 2.95
N SER A 179 2.16 5.30 2.80
CA SER A 179 2.75 6.56 2.36
C SER A 179 3.88 7.05 3.27
N ASP A 180 3.82 6.77 4.57
CA ASP A 180 4.86 7.16 5.53
C ASP A 180 6.04 6.18 5.48
N LEU A 181 5.80 4.89 5.24
CA LEU A 181 6.86 3.90 5.03
C LEU A 181 7.69 4.22 3.78
N VAL A 182 7.02 4.54 2.68
CA VAL A 182 7.67 4.92 1.42
C VAL A 182 8.34 6.28 1.57
N GLY A 183 7.61 7.30 2.04
CA GLY A 183 8.11 8.67 2.17
C GLY A 183 9.28 8.79 3.15
N GLY A 184 9.25 8.09 4.28
CA GLY A 184 10.32 8.11 5.28
C GLY A 184 11.59 7.35 4.87
N ALA A 185 11.57 6.64 3.75
CA ALA A 185 12.70 5.87 3.22
C ALA A 185 13.22 6.39 1.87
N MET A 186 12.47 7.30 1.23
CA MET A 186 12.92 8.00 0.04
C MET A 186 13.88 9.13 0.43
N THR A 187 15.08 9.11 -0.14
CA THR A 187 16.02 10.24 -0.10
C THR A 187 16.02 10.91 -1.46
N ALA A 188 15.97 12.24 -1.50
CA ALA A 188 15.86 13.01 -2.74
C ALA A 188 17.14 13.85 -2.97
N ILE A 189 18.28 13.18 -3.19
CA ILE A 189 19.50 13.87 -3.61
C ILE A 189 19.62 13.75 -5.13
N ASN A 190 19.72 14.88 -5.84
CA ASN A 190 19.97 14.97 -7.28
C ASN A 190 19.07 14.11 -8.18
N GLY A 191 17.78 14.04 -7.86
CA GLY A 191 16.81 13.44 -8.77
C GLY A 191 16.78 11.91 -8.72
N TRP A 192 16.30 11.42 -7.58
CA TRP A 192 15.73 10.07 -7.39
C TRP A 192 16.76 8.99 -7.16
N LEU A 193 16.68 8.34 -6.00
CA LEU A 193 16.90 6.89 -5.80
C LEU A 193 16.66 6.61 -4.30
N GLY A 194 15.42 6.24 -3.97
CA GLY A 194 15.21 5.39 -2.80
C GLY A 194 15.84 4.02 -3.08
N PRO A 195 16.02 3.17 -2.06
CA PRO A 195 16.47 1.80 -2.31
C PRO A 195 15.57 1.11 -3.35
N PRO A 196 16.11 0.31 -4.30
CA PRO A 196 15.29 -0.30 -5.36
C PRO A 196 14.23 -1.26 -4.79
N TRP A 197 14.44 -1.79 -3.60
CA TRP A 197 13.52 -2.64 -2.85
C TRP A 197 12.53 -1.87 -1.95
N LEU A 198 12.44 -0.54 -2.07
CA LEU A 198 11.56 0.30 -1.24
C LEU A 198 10.10 -0.19 -1.18
N LYS A 199 9.61 -0.71 -2.31
CA LYS A 199 8.26 -1.25 -2.47
C LYS A 199 8.18 -2.77 -2.35
N ALA A 200 9.28 -3.45 -2.04
CA ALA A 200 9.26 -4.89 -1.83
C ALA A 200 8.55 -5.21 -0.51
N GLY A 201 7.69 -6.23 -0.52
CA GLY A 201 6.93 -6.66 0.64
C GLY A 201 7.82 -7.11 1.79
N TRP A 202 8.91 -7.82 1.51
CA TRP A 202 9.88 -8.21 2.55
C TRP A 202 10.51 -7.00 3.26
N TYR A 203 10.77 -5.90 2.54
CA TYR A 203 11.38 -4.71 3.13
C TYR A 203 10.36 -3.95 3.98
N GLN A 204 9.13 -3.81 3.49
CA GLN A 204 8.04 -3.21 4.28
C GLN A 204 7.72 -4.06 5.51
N ALA A 205 7.78 -5.40 5.41
CA ALA A 205 7.66 -6.29 6.56
C ALA A 205 8.70 -5.98 7.64
N TYR A 206 9.98 -5.81 7.26
CA TYR A 206 11.04 -5.40 8.19
C TYR A 206 10.75 -4.03 8.81
N ARG A 207 10.30 -3.05 8.02
CA ARG A 207 9.98 -1.70 8.51
C ARG A 207 8.80 -1.69 9.49
N VAL A 208 7.85 -2.60 9.34
CA VAL A 208 6.66 -2.71 10.18
C VAL A 208 6.91 -3.52 11.45
N LEU A 209 7.66 -4.62 11.36
CA LEU A 209 7.79 -5.61 12.44
C LEU A 209 9.18 -5.68 13.08
N GLY A 210 10.21 -5.11 12.47
CA GLY A 210 11.60 -5.30 12.88
C GLY A 210 11.91 -4.82 14.30
N ASP A 211 11.24 -3.78 14.78
CA ASP A 211 11.34 -3.26 16.16
C ASP A 211 10.72 -4.20 17.22
N GLY A 212 9.91 -5.17 16.79
CA GLY A 212 9.30 -6.19 17.63
C GLY A 212 10.14 -7.45 17.81
N VAL A 213 11.30 -7.55 17.17
CA VAL A 213 12.21 -8.71 17.21
C VAL A 213 13.42 -8.41 18.09
N ASP A 214 13.79 -9.36 18.96
CA ASP A 214 14.90 -9.25 19.92
C ASP A 214 15.84 -10.46 19.89
N GLY A 215 16.97 -10.34 20.61
CA GLY A 215 17.94 -11.41 20.81
C GLY A 215 18.51 -12.02 19.53
N GLU A 216 18.69 -13.34 19.53
CA GLU A 216 19.24 -14.08 18.38
C GLU A 216 18.39 -13.93 17.11
N ALA A 217 17.07 -13.82 17.25
CA ALA A 217 16.18 -13.60 16.11
C ALA A 217 16.47 -12.25 15.43
N ARG A 218 16.87 -11.22 16.19
CA ARG A 218 17.26 -9.91 15.63
C ARG A 218 18.52 -10.03 14.80
N ASP A 219 19.53 -10.75 15.28
CA ASP A 219 20.79 -10.95 14.56
C ASP A 219 20.57 -11.69 13.22
N GLN A 220 19.70 -12.69 13.23
CA GLN A 220 19.30 -13.43 12.04
C GLN A 220 18.55 -12.55 11.02
N VAL A 221 17.54 -11.80 11.47
CA VAL A 221 16.79 -10.83 10.66
C VAL A 221 17.73 -9.81 10.02
N GLU A 222 18.64 -9.23 10.81
CA GLU A 222 19.61 -8.24 10.33
C GLU A 222 20.61 -8.83 9.33
N SER A 223 21.03 -10.09 9.54
CA SER A 223 21.89 -10.77 8.58
C SER A 223 21.20 -11.00 7.24
N ARG A 224 19.96 -11.51 7.24
CA ARG A 224 19.18 -11.73 6.01
C ARG A 224 18.86 -10.42 5.30
N LEU A 225 18.51 -9.39 6.07
CA LEU A 225 18.26 -8.04 5.56
C LEU A 225 19.48 -7.49 4.81
N ARG A 226 20.68 -7.57 5.42
CA ARG A 226 21.91 -7.09 4.76
C ARG A 226 22.17 -7.81 3.45
N ARG A 227 22.04 -9.14 3.43
CA ARG A 227 22.24 -9.94 2.21
C ARG A 227 21.30 -9.51 1.08
N LEU A 228 20.02 -9.26 1.38
CA LEU A 228 19.04 -8.78 0.40
C LEU A 228 19.36 -7.36 -0.09
N GLN A 229 19.79 -6.47 0.80
CA GLN A 229 20.14 -5.09 0.45
C GLN A 229 21.41 -4.98 -0.40
N HIS A 230 22.32 -5.95 -0.30
CA HIS A 230 23.59 -5.97 -1.04
C HIS A 230 23.54 -6.92 -2.25
N ASP A 231 22.36 -7.48 -2.56
CA ASP A 231 22.15 -8.45 -3.65
C ASP A 231 23.10 -9.66 -3.58
N GLU A 232 23.34 -10.17 -2.36
CA GLU A 232 24.26 -11.28 -2.08
C GLU A 232 23.63 -12.67 -2.25
N ALA A 233 22.69 -12.79 -3.18
CA ALA A 233 22.10 -14.07 -3.59
C ALA A 233 22.78 -14.55 -4.88
N ALA A 234 23.11 -15.84 -4.96
CA ALA A 234 23.73 -16.43 -6.15
C ALA A 234 22.75 -16.48 -7.33
N ASP A 235 21.46 -16.66 -7.06
CA ASP A 235 20.40 -16.71 -8.06
C ASP A 235 19.05 -16.22 -7.52
N ALA A 236 18.03 -16.21 -8.40
CA ALA A 236 16.68 -15.77 -8.06
C ALA A 236 15.99 -16.69 -7.02
N VAL A 237 16.32 -17.99 -7.00
CA VAL A 237 15.71 -18.94 -6.06
C VAL A 237 16.25 -18.69 -4.65
N GLU A 238 17.56 -18.49 -4.53
CA GLU A 238 18.18 -18.10 -3.26
C GLU A 238 17.63 -16.77 -2.76
N ARG A 239 17.49 -15.77 -3.63
CA ARG A 239 16.88 -14.48 -3.26
C ARG A 239 15.47 -14.66 -2.71
N ILE A 240 14.60 -15.39 -3.43
CA ILE A 240 13.21 -15.65 -3.00
C ILE A 240 13.20 -16.37 -1.65
N ASN A 241 14.08 -17.34 -1.43
CA ASN A 241 14.18 -18.04 -0.15
C ASN A 241 14.64 -17.10 0.98
N LEU A 242 15.59 -16.21 0.73
CA LEU A 242 16.02 -15.20 1.70
C LEU A 242 14.91 -14.23 2.07
N GLU A 243 14.14 -13.73 1.10
CA GLU A 243 12.98 -12.87 1.31
C GLU A 243 11.92 -13.59 2.17
N ARG A 244 11.60 -14.82 1.78
CA ARG A 244 10.68 -15.69 2.51
C ARG A 244 11.15 -15.90 3.94
N ASP A 245 12.39 -16.29 4.16
CA ASP A 245 12.93 -16.60 5.49
C ASP A 245 13.00 -15.37 6.38
N LEU A 246 13.42 -14.21 5.84
CA LEU A 246 13.35 -12.94 6.56
C LEU A 246 11.94 -12.67 7.08
N VAL A 247 10.92 -12.81 6.23
CA VAL A 247 9.53 -12.59 6.64
C VAL A 247 9.07 -13.64 7.64
N ALA A 248 9.51 -14.91 7.51
CA ALA A 248 9.20 -15.95 8.48
C ALA A 248 9.73 -15.62 9.88
N ASP A 249 10.96 -15.14 9.98
CA ASP A 249 11.56 -14.73 11.25
C ASP A 249 10.79 -13.55 11.86
N LEU A 250 10.42 -12.56 11.05
CA LEU A 250 9.64 -11.39 11.48
C LEU A 250 8.24 -11.74 12.01
N VAL A 251 7.61 -12.80 11.49
CA VAL A 251 6.25 -13.22 11.89
C VAL A 251 6.22 -14.41 12.84
N ALA A 252 7.38 -14.87 13.34
CA ALA A 252 7.46 -16.06 14.18
C ALA A 252 6.77 -15.87 15.56
N GLY A 253 6.76 -14.64 16.07
CA GLY A 253 6.16 -14.29 17.36
C GLY A 253 4.76 -13.66 17.26
N CYS A 254 4.12 -13.49 18.42
CA CYS A 254 2.79 -12.85 18.55
C CYS A 254 2.81 -11.56 19.39
N ARG A 255 3.99 -11.00 19.69
CA ARG A 255 4.10 -9.77 20.51
C ARG A 255 3.78 -8.52 19.72
N LYS A 256 4.19 -8.46 18.45
CA LYS A 256 3.80 -7.47 17.45
C LYS A 256 3.57 -8.21 16.14
N VAL A 257 2.37 -8.09 15.57
CA VAL A 257 2.02 -8.77 14.32
C VAL A 257 1.27 -7.84 13.39
N VAL A 258 1.34 -8.09 12.09
CA VAL A 258 0.35 -7.59 11.14
C VAL A 258 -0.90 -8.44 11.28
N ILE A 259 -2.07 -7.81 11.45
CA ILE A 259 -3.37 -8.49 11.48
C ILE A 259 -4.16 -8.26 10.19
N GLY A 260 -3.83 -7.23 9.42
CA GLY A 260 -4.48 -6.90 8.17
C GLY A 260 -3.93 -5.63 7.55
N TYR A 261 -4.63 -5.14 6.53
CA TYR A 261 -4.32 -3.87 5.88
C TYR A 261 -5.61 -3.14 5.50
N THR A 262 -5.50 -1.84 5.23
CA THR A 262 -6.57 -1.03 4.65
C THR A 262 -6.26 -0.72 3.19
N VAL A 263 -7.30 -0.44 2.41
CA VAL A 263 -7.18 -0.01 1.01
C VAL A 263 -7.50 1.47 0.92
N LYS A 264 -6.65 2.22 0.22
CA LYS A 264 -6.90 3.60 -0.17
C LYS A 264 -7.53 3.61 -1.55
N ARG A 265 -8.73 4.18 -1.63
CA ARG A 265 -9.47 4.33 -2.88
C ARG A 265 -9.46 5.80 -3.33
N GLU A 266 -8.90 6.06 -4.49
CA GLU A 266 -8.79 7.39 -5.10
C GLU A 266 -9.66 7.45 -6.35
N TYR A 267 -10.31 8.59 -6.58
CA TYR A 267 -11.38 8.73 -7.57
C TYR A 267 -10.96 9.65 -8.71
N PHE A 268 -11.44 9.33 -9.91
CA PHE A 268 -11.14 10.08 -11.11
C PHE A 268 -12.33 10.16 -12.06
N SER A 269 -12.37 11.23 -12.86
CA SER A 269 -13.40 11.44 -13.88
C SER A 269 -13.11 10.61 -15.12
N THR A 270 -14.09 9.82 -15.56
CA THR A 270 -14.12 9.13 -16.85
C THR A 270 -15.09 9.79 -17.83
N GLU A 271 -15.53 11.02 -17.55
CA GLU A 271 -16.45 11.81 -18.38
C GLU A 271 -16.02 11.79 -19.86
N PHE A 272 -16.99 11.76 -20.78
CA PHE A 272 -16.74 11.45 -22.19
C PHE A 272 -15.86 12.48 -22.89
N SER A 273 -16.03 13.76 -22.61
CA SER A 273 -15.35 14.86 -23.31
C SER A 273 -14.13 15.41 -22.56
N ALA A 274 -14.17 15.43 -21.23
CA ALA A 274 -13.16 16.04 -20.38
C ALA A 274 -12.56 15.08 -19.33
N GLY A 275 -12.85 13.78 -19.42
CA GLY A 275 -12.33 12.79 -18.49
C GLY A 275 -10.90 12.32 -18.80
N ILE A 276 -10.42 11.42 -17.95
CA ILE A 276 -9.18 10.68 -18.15
C ILE A 276 -9.45 9.52 -19.12
N GLU A 277 -8.61 9.41 -20.14
CA GLU A 277 -8.60 8.32 -21.13
C GLU A 277 -7.75 7.14 -20.65
N ASN A 278 -6.55 7.43 -20.14
CA ASN A 278 -5.59 6.44 -19.67
C ASN A 278 -4.87 6.95 -18.43
N ILE A 279 -4.57 6.04 -17.51
CA ILE A 279 -4.01 6.34 -16.20
C ILE A 279 -3.14 5.16 -15.74
N ALA A 280 -1.92 5.46 -15.31
CA ALA A 280 -1.18 4.57 -14.41
C ALA A 280 -1.22 5.16 -13.00
N TYR A 281 -1.17 4.29 -12.00
CA TYR A 281 -1.13 4.67 -10.60
C TYR A 281 -0.21 3.73 -9.84
N ASP A 282 0.31 4.19 -8.70
CA ASP A 282 1.20 3.38 -7.88
C ASP A 282 0.42 2.56 -6.86
N MET A 283 0.72 1.27 -6.70
CA MET A 283 0.01 0.42 -5.74
C MET A 283 0.17 0.85 -4.28
N HIS A 284 1.13 1.71 -3.93
CA HIS A 284 1.43 2.13 -2.56
C HIS A 284 1.17 3.63 -2.35
N GLN A 285 1.51 4.45 -3.34
CA GLN A 285 1.35 5.90 -3.30
C GLN A 285 0.09 6.39 -4.05
N GLY A 286 -0.50 5.56 -4.91
CA GLY A 286 -1.70 5.90 -5.66
C GLY A 286 -1.48 7.03 -6.66
N PHE A 287 -2.38 8.02 -6.69
CA PHE A 287 -2.22 9.22 -7.52
C PHE A 287 -1.18 10.21 -6.99
N ASN A 288 -0.71 10.05 -5.75
CA ASN A 288 0.39 10.87 -5.23
C ASN A 288 1.77 10.37 -5.64
N ALA A 289 1.83 9.59 -6.72
CA ALA A 289 3.05 9.04 -7.27
C ALA A 289 3.42 9.75 -8.59
N PRO A 290 4.71 9.83 -8.91
CA PRO A 290 5.17 10.40 -10.18
C PRO A 290 4.57 9.72 -11.40
N ILE A 291 4.38 8.40 -11.35
CA ILE A 291 3.82 7.62 -12.46
C ILE A 291 2.47 8.16 -12.90
N PHE A 292 1.63 8.65 -11.98
CA PHE A 292 0.32 9.21 -12.31
C PHE A 292 0.44 10.49 -13.15
N ILE A 293 1.11 11.52 -12.63
CA ILE A 293 1.24 12.81 -13.33
C ILE A 293 1.93 12.64 -14.70
N ARG A 294 2.88 11.71 -14.81
CA ARG A 294 3.62 11.49 -16.05
C ARG A 294 2.82 10.78 -17.12
N THR A 295 1.86 9.95 -16.74
CA THR A 295 1.20 9.03 -17.68
C THR A 295 -0.29 9.31 -17.84
N VAL A 296 -0.83 10.29 -17.10
CA VAL A 296 -2.24 10.66 -17.21
C VAL A 296 -2.54 11.25 -18.59
N LYS A 297 -3.36 10.52 -19.34
CA LYS A 297 -3.88 10.93 -20.64
C LYS A 297 -5.28 11.48 -20.46
N LEU A 298 -5.48 12.75 -20.80
CA LEU A 298 -6.80 13.36 -20.89
C LEU A 298 -7.42 13.09 -22.27
N LYS A 299 -8.74 12.97 -22.29
CA LYS A 299 -9.54 12.92 -23.53
C LYS A 299 -9.56 14.26 -24.26
N ASP A 300 -9.18 15.33 -23.56
CA ASP A 300 -9.09 16.68 -24.10
C ASP A 300 -8.03 16.77 -25.21
N PHE A 301 -8.43 17.34 -26.35
CA PHE A 301 -7.64 17.48 -27.55
C PHE A 301 -7.78 18.91 -28.09
N PRO A 302 -6.69 19.56 -28.56
CA PRO A 302 -5.31 19.04 -28.70
C PRO A 302 -4.43 19.21 -27.45
N TRP A 303 -3.29 18.50 -27.41
CA TRP A 303 -2.18 18.68 -26.43
C TRP A 303 -2.41 18.21 -24.98
N ASN A 304 -3.31 17.24 -24.74
CA ASN A 304 -3.52 16.66 -23.40
C ASN A 304 -4.02 17.67 -22.33
N GLY A 305 -4.52 18.83 -22.78
CA GLY A 305 -5.36 19.76 -22.03
C GLY A 305 -4.80 20.30 -20.70
N TRP A 306 -5.74 20.71 -19.85
CA TRP A 306 -5.50 21.20 -18.48
C TRP A 306 -5.83 20.11 -17.46
N LEU A 307 -4.84 19.58 -16.76
CA LEU A 307 -5.04 18.60 -15.71
C LEU A 307 -5.42 19.29 -14.39
N ALA A 308 -6.66 19.15 -13.97
CA ALA A 308 -7.15 19.65 -12.67
C ALA A 308 -7.17 18.54 -11.60
N LEU A 309 -6.34 18.68 -10.56
CA LEU A 309 -6.20 17.75 -9.44
C LEU A 309 -6.69 18.38 -8.13
N GLY A 310 -7.55 17.67 -7.42
CA GLY A 310 -7.89 17.99 -6.03
C GLY A 310 -7.07 17.18 -5.06
N ILE A 311 -6.66 17.76 -3.94
CA ILE A 311 -6.03 17.04 -2.83
C ILE A 311 -6.65 17.46 -1.50
N GLY A 312 -6.97 16.52 -0.63
CA GLY A 312 -7.62 16.80 0.66
C GLY A 312 -6.69 17.42 1.72
N THR A 313 -5.39 17.26 1.54
CA THR A 313 -4.38 17.67 2.50
C THR A 313 -3.88 19.08 2.20
N GLN A 314 -3.94 19.96 3.19
CA GLN A 314 -3.29 21.27 3.12
C GLN A 314 -1.76 21.10 3.08
N PRO A 315 -1.03 21.98 2.37
CA PRO A 315 0.42 22.03 2.43
C PRO A 315 0.89 22.27 3.87
N LYS A 316 1.85 21.48 4.36
CA LYS A 316 2.31 21.54 5.76
C LYS A 316 3.83 21.55 5.91
N ALA A 317 4.59 21.00 4.96
CA ALA A 317 6.03 20.91 5.07
C ALA A 317 6.70 22.11 4.37
N ALA A 318 7.69 22.69 5.03
CA ALA A 318 8.66 23.54 4.35
C ALA A 318 9.53 22.67 3.42
N TRP A 319 10.08 23.29 2.37
CA TRP A 319 11.03 22.62 1.48
C TRP A 319 12.29 22.20 2.24
N ASN A 320 12.69 20.93 2.09
CA ASN A 320 13.94 20.39 2.63
C ASN A 320 14.95 20.13 1.49
N PRO A 321 16.19 20.62 1.56
CA PRO A 321 17.20 20.43 0.51
C PRO A 321 17.65 18.97 0.29
N ILE A 322 17.44 18.08 1.27
CA ILE A 322 17.83 16.67 1.23
C ILE A 322 16.63 15.75 0.93
N ALA A 323 15.47 16.07 1.51
CA ALA A 323 14.27 15.24 1.43
C ALA A 323 13.18 15.80 0.48
N GLY A 324 13.39 17.00 -0.08
CA GLY A 324 12.36 17.72 -0.84
C GLY A 324 11.18 18.12 0.04
N PHE A 325 9.99 18.16 -0.53
CA PHE A 325 8.76 18.31 0.25
C PHE A 325 8.34 16.96 0.84
N THR A 326 8.06 16.95 2.14
CA THR A 326 7.71 15.72 2.88
C THR A 326 6.22 15.57 3.15
N ASP A 327 5.40 16.57 2.81
CA ASP A 327 3.95 16.45 2.87
C ASP A 327 3.35 15.98 1.52
N PRO A 328 2.13 15.41 1.52
CA PRO A 328 1.49 14.90 0.32
C PRO A 328 1.34 15.93 -0.82
N PHE A 329 1.04 17.19 -0.50
CA PHE A 329 0.84 18.24 -1.50
C PHE A 329 2.16 18.59 -2.18
N GLY A 330 3.20 18.86 -1.37
CA GLY A 330 4.50 19.23 -1.91
C GLY A 330 5.17 18.09 -2.70
N ARG A 331 4.93 16.81 -2.33
CA ARG A 331 5.37 15.66 -3.15
C ARG A 331 4.73 15.65 -4.53
N LEU A 332 3.43 15.94 -4.62
CA LEU A 332 2.70 16.01 -5.89
C LEU A 332 3.22 17.14 -6.78
N ILE A 333 3.45 18.33 -6.20
CA ILE A 333 4.08 19.46 -6.89
C ILE A 333 5.48 19.11 -7.38
N TRP A 334 6.29 18.46 -6.53
CA TRP A 334 7.63 18.03 -6.92
C TRP A 334 7.59 16.97 -8.04
N ALA A 335 6.62 16.06 -8.00
CA ALA A 335 6.39 15.08 -9.05
C ALA A 335 5.94 15.71 -10.37
N ALA A 336 5.28 16.88 -10.35
CA ALA A 336 4.92 17.63 -11.56
C ALA A 336 6.10 18.43 -12.14
N ILE A 337 6.94 19.04 -11.30
CA ILE A 337 8.05 19.90 -11.74
C ILE A 337 9.32 19.09 -12.07
N GLY A 338 9.55 17.99 -11.36
CA GLY A 338 10.73 17.15 -11.58
C GLY A 338 10.79 16.57 -13.00
N ASP A 339 11.88 15.94 -13.36
CA ASP A 339 11.94 15.16 -14.60
C ASP A 339 12.96 14.02 -14.47
N PRO A 340 12.65 13.00 -13.65
CA PRO A 340 13.54 11.87 -13.48
C PRO A 340 13.84 11.15 -14.79
N ALA A 341 15.01 10.54 -14.89
CA ALA A 341 15.26 9.54 -15.94
C ALA A 341 14.39 8.28 -15.75
N ALA A 342 14.12 7.88 -14.50
CA ALA A 342 13.34 6.71 -14.16
C ALA A 342 12.33 6.97 -13.02
N LEU A 343 11.16 6.36 -13.12
CA LEU A 343 10.07 6.39 -12.15
C LEU A 343 10.05 5.08 -11.37
N PRO A 344 9.63 5.06 -10.09
CA PRO A 344 9.29 3.81 -9.43
C PRO A 344 8.26 3.02 -10.26
N SER A 345 8.47 1.72 -10.41
CA SER A 345 7.50 0.85 -11.11
C SER A 345 6.14 0.90 -10.40
N PRO A 346 5.02 1.05 -11.12
CA PRO A 346 3.70 1.22 -10.50
C PRO A 346 3.26 0.03 -9.63
N TYR A 347 3.58 -1.20 -10.04
CA TYR A 347 3.05 -2.43 -9.42
C TYR A 347 4.10 -3.35 -8.80
N ASP A 348 5.38 -3.00 -8.87
CA ASP A 348 6.47 -3.84 -8.33
C ASP A 348 7.58 -2.99 -7.69
N ALA A 349 8.53 -3.67 -7.04
CA ALA A 349 9.84 -3.14 -6.73
C ALA A 349 10.64 -2.95 -8.02
N GLY A 350 11.26 -1.78 -8.19
CA GLY A 350 12.07 -1.46 -9.37
C GLY A 350 11.71 -0.14 -10.01
N TRP A 351 12.21 0.05 -11.22
CA TRP A 351 12.18 1.33 -11.92
C TRP A 351 11.71 1.15 -13.36
N ALA A 352 10.82 2.04 -13.79
CA ALA A 352 10.38 2.19 -15.18
C ALA A 352 11.06 3.43 -15.79
N LEU A 353 11.45 3.37 -17.06
CA LEU A 353 12.01 4.53 -17.74
C LEU A 353 10.92 5.59 -17.94
N ASN A 354 11.20 6.84 -17.53
CA ASN A 354 10.27 7.97 -17.70
C ASN A 354 10.18 8.41 -19.17
N ARG A 355 11.30 8.26 -19.89
CA ARG A 355 11.45 8.59 -21.31
C ARG A 355 11.80 7.33 -22.08
N ILE A 356 11.26 7.19 -23.29
CA ILE A 356 11.74 6.18 -24.23
C ILE A 356 13.20 6.53 -24.54
N SER A 357 14.13 5.71 -24.04
CA SER A 357 15.50 5.70 -24.51
C SER A 357 15.64 4.55 -25.49
N ASP A 358 16.36 4.76 -26.59
CA ASP A 358 16.87 3.65 -27.38
C ASP A 358 17.74 2.79 -26.46
N VAL A 359 17.20 1.66 -25.99
CA VAL A 359 18.00 0.66 -25.29
C VAL A 359 18.83 -0.01 -26.36
N GLU A 360 20.03 0.51 -26.63
CA GLU A 360 21.05 -0.25 -27.32
C GLU A 360 21.37 -1.46 -26.44
N LEU A 361 20.79 -2.61 -26.79
CA LEU A 361 21.24 -3.88 -26.27
C LEU A 361 22.70 -4.03 -26.70
N ALA A 362 23.62 -3.79 -25.76
CA ALA A 362 25.02 -4.14 -25.94
C ALA A 362 25.09 -5.61 -26.37
N ARG A 363 25.59 -5.84 -27.58
CA ARG A 363 25.74 -7.16 -28.17
C ARG A 363 26.81 -7.98 -27.47
#